data_AF-Q58FD1-F1
#
_entry.id   AF-Q58FD1-F1
#
_cell.length_a   1.000
_cell.length_b   1.000
_cell.length_c   1.000
_cell.angle_alpha   90.00
_cell.angle_beta   90.00
_cell.angle_gamma   90.00
#
_symmetry.space_group_name_H-M   'P 1'
#
loop_
_entity.id
_entity.type
_entity.pdbx_description
1 polymer ?
#
loop_
_entity_poly.entity_id
_entity_poly.type
_entity_poly.pdbx_seq_one_letter_code
_entity_poly.pdbx_strand_id
1 'polypeptide(L)'
;MGVGALPELICNALKEHNDLGVHTEALNPGLVSLIQQGVVTNQRKNIDRGMSVFTFAMGQKDMYDYLNDNPSFFSRPVDYVNDPGIIAQNENVVSINATLQIDLTGACNSEYL
;
A
#
# COMPACT_ATOMS: atom_id res chain seq x y z
N MET A 1 2.21 2.11 1.43
CA MET A 1 3.67 1.92 1.58
C MET A 1 4.33 2.35 0.29
N GLY A 2 5.55 2.89 0.33
CA GLY A 2 6.33 3.20 -0.88
C GLY A 2 6.94 1.96 -1.55
N VAL A 3 7.83 2.19 -2.53
CA VAL A 3 8.62 1.15 -3.22
C VAL A 3 10.02 1.00 -2.61
N GLY A 4 10.69 -0.13 -2.84
CA GLY A 4 12.08 -0.38 -2.44
C GLY A 4 12.25 -1.51 -1.42
N ALA A 5 13.50 -1.78 -1.05
CA ALA A 5 13.87 -2.95 -0.24
C ALA A 5 13.26 -2.93 1.17
N LEU A 6 13.13 -1.76 1.81
CA LEU A 6 12.57 -1.66 3.16
C LEU A 6 11.06 -2.05 3.18
N PRO A 7 10.19 -1.48 2.33
CA PRO A 7 8.81 -1.95 2.19
C PRO A 7 8.68 -3.46 1.94
N GLU A 8 9.54 -4.06 1.12
CA GLU A 8 9.53 -5.50 0.86
C GLU A 8 9.83 -6.33 2.10
N LEU A 9 10.86 -5.94 2.88
CA LEU A 9 11.19 -6.61 4.14
C LEU A 9 10.07 -6.48 5.17
N ILE A 10 9.42 -5.32 5.25
CA ILE A 10 8.25 -5.11 6.10
C ILE A 10 7.11 -6.06 5.67
N CYS A 11 6.81 -6.12 4.37
CA CYS A 11 5.79 -7.05 3.86
C CYS A 11 6.13 -8.51 4.22
N ASN A 12 7.40 -8.90 4.13
CA ASN A 12 7.83 -10.24 4.53
C ASN A 12 7.62 -10.52 6.02
N ALA A 13 7.82 -9.52 6.89
CA ALA A 13 7.55 -9.65 8.32
C ALA A 13 6.04 -9.70 8.64
N LEU A 14 5.18 -9.22 7.73
CA LEU A 14 3.73 -9.21 7.91
C LEU A 14 3.03 -10.52 7.50
N LYS A 15 3.76 -11.54 7.03
CA LYS A 15 3.19 -12.77 6.46
C LYS A 15 2.32 -13.60 7.41
N GLU A 16 2.51 -13.47 8.72
CA GLU A 16 1.73 -14.18 9.74
C GLU A 16 0.50 -13.39 10.22
N HIS A 17 0.34 -12.16 9.73
CA HIS A 17 -0.87 -11.38 9.98
C HIS A 17 -2.03 -11.91 9.12
N ASN A 18 -3.24 -11.50 9.48
CA ASN A 18 -4.45 -11.86 8.76
C ASN A 18 -5.37 -10.65 8.67
N ASP A 19 -6.29 -10.66 7.70
CA ASP A 19 -7.31 -9.63 7.52
C ASP A 19 -6.78 -8.21 7.28
N LEU A 20 -5.59 -8.08 6.68
CA LEU A 20 -5.05 -6.77 6.32
C LEU A 20 -5.84 -6.13 5.16
N GLY A 21 -5.78 -4.81 5.10
CA GLY A 21 -6.34 -4.00 4.01
C GLY A 21 -5.27 -3.23 3.25
N VAL A 22 -5.55 -2.92 1.99
CA VAL A 22 -4.70 -2.10 1.11
C VAL A 22 -5.47 -0.90 0.58
N HIS A 23 -4.98 0.28 0.94
CA HIS A 23 -5.28 1.58 0.36
C HIS A 23 -3.95 2.33 0.28
N THR A 24 -3.34 2.39 -0.89
CA THR A 24 -1.94 2.85 -1.06
C THR A 24 -1.83 3.76 -2.27
N GLU A 25 -0.90 4.71 -2.27
CA GLU A 25 -0.64 5.48 -3.48
C GLU A 25 -0.05 4.57 -4.58
N ALA A 26 1.13 4.03 -4.29
CA ALA A 26 1.86 3.09 -5.14
C ALA A 26 1.61 1.65 -4.69
N LEU A 27 1.07 0.82 -5.59
CA LEU A 27 1.07 -0.62 -5.41
C LEU A 27 2.46 -1.17 -5.76
N ASN A 28 2.99 -2.05 -4.91
CA ASN A 28 4.34 -2.59 -5.02
C ASN A 28 4.34 -4.14 -4.91
N PRO A 29 5.44 -4.83 -5.27
CA PRO A 29 5.50 -6.30 -5.25
C PRO A 29 5.26 -6.92 -3.87
N GLY A 30 5.73 -6.27 -2.80
CA GLY A 30 5.54 -6.75 -1.43
C GLY A 30 4.07 -6.81 -1.03
N LEU A 31 3.29 -5.78 -1.34
CA LEU A 31 1.84 -5.74 -1.12
C LEU A 31 1.12 -6.81 -1.94
N VAL A 32 1.49 -6.97 -3.21
CA VAL A 32 0.91 -8.02 -4.07
C VAL A 32 1.21 -9.42 -3.52
N SER A 33 2.42 -9.64 -2.99
CA SER A 33 2.78 -10.91 -2.36
C SER A 33 1.90 -11.23 -1.14
N LEU A 34 1.56 -10.23 -0.31
CA LEU A 34 0.64 -10.41 0.82
C LEU A 34 -0.81 -10.71 0.36
N ILE A 35 -1.24 -10.14 -0.77
CA ILE A 35 -2.54 -10.44 -1.38
C ILE A 35 -2.56 -11.89 -1.89
N GLN A 36 -1.51 -12.32 -2.61
CA GLN A 36 -1.39 -13.69 -3.10
C GLN A 36 -1.39 -14.74 -1.98
N GLN A 37 -0.84 -14.40 -0.82
CA GLN A 37 -0.81 -15.27 0.37
C GLN A 37 -2.12 -15.25 1.16
N GLY A 38 -3.11 -14.42 0.79
CA GLY A 38 -4.38 -14.28 1.51
C GLY A 38 -4.27 -13.49 2.82
N VAL A 39 -3.10 -12.93 3.13
CA VAL A 39 -2.88 -12.08 4.31
C VAL A 39 -3.68 -10.78 4.20
N VAL A 40 -3.72 -10.20 2.99
CA VAL A 40 -4.58 -9.07 2.65
C VAL A 40 -5.91 -9.60 2.14
N THR A 41 -6.98 -9.33 2.87
CA THR A 41 -8.36 -9.71 2.50
C THR A 41 -9.24 -8.50 2.21
N ASN A 42 -8.82 -7.30 2.64
CA ASN A 42 -9.59 -6.05 2.59
C ASN A 42 -10.96 -6.12 3.30
N GLN A 43 -11.21 -7.14 4.13
CA GLN A 43 -12.52 -7.35 4.78
C GLN A 43 -12.77 -6.42 5.97
N ARG A 44 -11.72 -5.83 6.53
CA ARG A 44 -11.79 -4.87 7.65
C ARG A 44 -11.86 -3.42 7.19
N LYS A 45 -11.83 -3.14 5.88
CA LYS A 45 -11.97 -1.78 5.34
C LYS A 45 -13.44 -1.33 5.40
N ASN A 46 -13.63 -0.04 5.69
CA ASN A 46 -14.95 0.59 5.73
C ASN A 46 -15.42 1.04 4.34
N ILE A 47 -14.46 1.44 3.50
CA ILE A 47 -14.67 1.81 2.09
C ILE A 47 -13.89 0.86 1.18
N ASP A 48 -14.35 0.67 -0.05
CA ASP A 48 -13.73 -0.24 -1.03
C ASP A 48 -13.43 -1.64 -0.44
N ARG A 49 -14.39 -2.15 0.37
CA ARG A 49 -14.26 -3.42 1.10
C ARG A 49 -14.09 -4.58 0.14
N GLY A 50 -13.17 -5.50 0.46
CA GLY A 50 -12.81 -6.63 -0.39
C GLY A 50 -11.87 -6.27 -1.55
N MET A 51 -11.56 -4.98 -1.76
CA MET A 51 -10.74 -4.51 -2.88
C MET A 51 -9.45 -3.84 -2.40
N SER A 52 -8.33 -4.19 -3.04
CA SER A 52 -7.05 -3.51 -2.85
C SER A 52 -7.00 -2.25 -3.71
N VAL A 53 -6.97 -1.08 -3.07
CA VAL A 53 -7.05 0.23 -3.74
C VAL A 53 -5.67 0.83 -3.93
N PHE A 54 -5.41 1.33 -5.14
CA PHE A 54 -4.18 2.04 -5.48
C PHE A 54 -4.38 3.10 -6.57
N THR A 55 -3.47 4.08 -6.71
CA THR A 55 -3.53 5.03 -7.84
C THR A 55 -2.61 4.66 -8.99
N PHE A 56 -1.43 4.10 -8.71
CA PHE A 56 -0.55 3.52 -9.73
C PHE A 56 0.18 2.29 -9.20
N ALA A 57 0.74 1.49 -10.10
CA ALA A 57 1.45 0.26 -9.78
C ALA A 57 2.86 0.29 -10.35
N MET A 58 3.84 -0.17 -9.56
CA MET A 58 5.24 -0.24 -9.98
C MET A 58 5.88 -1.51 -9.44
N GLY A 59 6.40 -2.33 -10.35
CA GLY A 59 7.05 -3.60 -10.03
C GLY A 59 7.59 -4.30 -11.27
N GLN A 60 7.82 -5.60 -11.15
CA GLN A 60 8.27 -6.48 -12.22
C GLN A 60 7.09 -7.09 -12.99
N LYS A 61 7.40 -7.81 -14.07
CA LYS A 61 6.41 -8.35 -15.02
C LYS A 61 5.37 -9.27 -14.37
N ASP A 62 5.80 -10.13 -13.47
CA ASP A 62 4.94 -11.06 -12.73
C ASP A 62 3.85 -10.35 -11.92
N MET A 63 4.19 -9.20 -11.31
CA MET A 63 3.23 -8.36 -10.63
C MET A 63 2.16 -7.84 -11.61
N TYR A 64 2.56 -7.32 -12.77
CA TYR A 64 1.60 -6.83 -13.76
C TYR A 64 0.72 -7.95 -14.33
N ASP A 65 1.29 -9.13 -14.58
CA ASP A 65 0.55 -10.30 -15.05
C ASP A 65 -0.49 -10.75 -14.01
N TYR A 66 -0.19 -10.65 -12.71
CA TYR A 66 -1.13 -10.96 -11.63
C TYR A 66 -2.27 -9.94 -11.47
N LEU A 67 -2.04 -8.69 -11.85
CA LEU A 67 -3.06 -7.63 -11.84
C LEU A 67 -4.05 -7.76 -13.00
N ASN A 68 -3.63 -8.36 -14.11
CA ASN A 68 -4.43 -8.43 -15.33
C ASN A 68 -5.79 -9.12 -15.08
N ASP A 69 -6.88 -8.40 -15.37
CA ASP A 69 -8.27 -8.84 -15.19
C ASP A 69 -8.61 -9.38 -13.78
N ASN A 70 -7.85 -8.97 -12.77
CA ASN A 70 -8.04 -9.46 -11.41
C ASN A 70 -9.03 -8.55 -10.65
N PRO A 71 -10.25 -9.04 -10.33
CA PRO A 71 -11.30 -8.23 -9.74
C PRO A 71 -11.06 -7.91 -8.26
N SER A 72 -9.98 -8.39 -7.63
CA SER A 72 -9.63 -8.00 -6.26
C SER A 72 -8.84 -6.68 -6.18
N PHE A 73 -8.46 -6.12 -7.34
CA PHE A 73 -7.73 -4.88 -7.48
C PHE A 73 -8.63 -3.77 -8.01
N PHE A 74 -8.50 -2.56 -7.46
CA PHE A 74 -9.31 -1.42 -7.88
C PHE A 74 -8.46 -0.15 -7.94
N SER A 75 -8.06 0.25 -9.14
CA SER A 75 -7.36 1.52 -9.31
C SER A 75 -8.35 2.69 -9.20
N ARG A 76 -7.96 3.73 -8.49
CA ARG A 76 -8.74 4.96 -8.31
C ARG A 76 -7.86 6.18 -8.55
N PRO A 77 -8.42 7.32 -8.95
CA PRO A 77 -7.61 8.51 -9.23
C PRO A 77 -6.98 9.05 -7.94
N VAL A 78 -5.87 9.77 -8.09
CA VAL A 78 -5.05 10.23 -6.96
C VAL A 78 -5.80 11.20 -6.03
N ASP A 79 -6.73 11.99 -6.56
CA ASP A 79 -7.61 12.87 -5.79
C ASP A 79 -8.62 12.12 -4.90
N TYR A 80 -8.82 10.82 -5.12
CA TYR A 80 -9.52 9.93 -4.18
C TYR A 80 -8.54 9.21 -3.25
N VAL A 81 -7.50 8.58 -3.82
CA VAL A 81 -6.59 7.71 -3.05
C VAL A 81 -5.77 8.51 -2.03
N ASN A 82 -5.35 9.72 -2.37
CA ASN A 82 -4.51 10.57 -1.53
C ASN A 82 -5.31 11.65 -0.78
N ASP A 83 -6.64 11.67 -0.86
CA ASP A 83 -7.47 12.55 -0.05
C ASP A 83 -7.46 12.06 1.43
N PRO A 84 -6.94 12.87 2.38
CA PRO A 84 -6.92 12.50 3.79
C PRO A 84 -8.30 12.19 4.37
N GLY A 85 -9.36 12.86 3.89
CA GLY A 85 -10.74 12.63 4.28
C GLY A 85 -11.29 11.30 3.78
N ILE A 86 -10.76 10.77 2.67
CA ILE A 86 -11.05 9.40 2.20
C ILE A 86 -10.23 8.39 2.98
N ILE A 87 -8.93 8.61 3.12
CA ILE A 87 -8.02 7.70 3.85
C ILE A 87 -8.52 7.46 5.27
N ALA A 88 -8.91 8.52 5.98
CA ALA A 88 -9.35 8.47 7.37
C ALA A 88 -10.67 7.70 7.59
N GLN A 89 -11.41 7.34 6.54
CA GLN A 89 -12.63 6.54 6.68
C GLN A 89 -12.32 5.08 6.99
N ASN A 90 -11.13 4.57 6.67
CA ASN A 90 -10.69 3.24 7.08
C ASN A 90 -10.12 3.27 8.50
N GLU A 91 -10.52 2.31 9.33
CA GLU A 91 -9.94 2.15 10.66
C GLU A 91 -8.53 1.53 10.60
N ASN A 92 -7.70 1.81 11.59
CA ASN A 92 -6.36 1.22 11.76
C ASN A 92 -5.42 1.42 10.56
N VAL A 93 -5.53 2.57 9.87
CA VAL A 93 -4.60 2.93 8.79
C VAL A 93 -3.17 3.04 9.32
N VAL A 94 -2.24 2.36 8.65
CA VAL A 94 -0.80 2.48 8.88
C VAL A 94 -0.15 3.00 7.61
N SER A 95 0.42 4.21 7.69
CA SER A 95 1.20 4.81 6.61
C SER A 95 2.69 4.61 6.88
N ILE A 96 3.39 3.96 5.96
CA ILE A 96 4.84 3.69 6.06
C ILE A 96 5.53 4.38 4.89
N ASN A 97 6.37 5.37 5.22
CA ASN A 97 7.14 6.18 4.30
C ASN A 97 8.61 6.19 4.72
N ALA A 98 9.51 6.38 3.75
CA ALA A 98 10.92 6.61 4.00
C ALA A 98 11.25 8.10 3.94
N THR A 99 12.32 8.51 4.61
CA THR A 99 12.89 9.86 4.57
C THR A 99 14.40 9.76 4.49
N LEU A 100 15.05 10.77 3.92
CA LEU A 100 16.51 10.84 3.83
C LEU A 100 17.12 11.43 5.10
N GLN A 101 16.46 12.44 5.66
CA GLN A 101 16.95 13.20 6.80
C GLN A 101 15.80 13.51 7.76
N ILE A 102 16.15 13.63 9.05
CA ILE A 102 15.26 14.10 10.11
C ILE A 102 16.06 15.10 10.95
N ASP A 103 15.50 16.29 11.19
CA ASP A 103 16.12 17.25 12.08
C ASP A 103 15.72 17.05 13.55
N LEU A 104 16.33 17.81 14.48
CA LEU A 104 16.08 17.66 15.90
C LEU A 104 14.68 18.12 16.34
N THR A 105 13.93 18.81 15.48
CA THR A 105 12.54 19.20 15.72
C THR A 105 11.55 18.11 15.30
N GLY A 106 12.03 17.11 14.57
CA GLY A 106 11.23 16.04 13.99
C GLY A 106 10.75 16.31 12.57
N ALA A 107 11.22 17.37 11.92
CA ALA A 107 10.93 17.61 10.50
C ALA A 107 11.71 16.62 9.62
N CYS A 108 11.06 16.11 8.58
CA CYS A 108 11.62 15.13 7.66
C CYS A 108 11.88 15.76 6.28
N ASN A 109 13.01 15.46 5.66
CA ASN A 109 13.29 15.78 4.26
C ASN A 109 13.47 14.49 3.44
N SER A 110 12.64 14.33 2.42
CA SER A 110 12.68 13.19 1.49
C SER A 110 13.18 13.56 0.09
N GLU A 111 13.48 14.83 -0.17
CA GLU A 111 13.98 15.30 -1.46
C GLU A 111 15.52 15.29 -1.50
N TYR A 112 16.06 14.89 -2.66
CA TYR A 112 17.49 14.99 -2.94
C TYR A 112 17.90 16.45 -3.18
N LEU A 113 19.17 16.74 -2.90
CA LEU A 113 19.81 18.02 -3.23
C LEU A 113 20.16 18.12 -4.72
#